data_AF-A0A537HAX3-F1
#
_entry.id   AF-A0A537HAX3-F1
#
_cell.length_a   1.000
_cell.length_b   1.000
_cell.length_c   1.000
_cell.angle_alpha   90.00
_cell.angle_beta   90.00
_cell.angle_gamma   90.00
#
_symmetry.space_group_name_H-M   'P 1'
#
loop_
_entity.id
_entity.type
_entity.pdbx_description
1 polymer ?
#
loop_
_entity_poly.entity_id
_entity_poly.type
_entity_poly.pdbx_seq_one_letter_code
_entity_poly.pdbx_strand_id
1 'polypeptide(L)' 'MVVLSREIKLGDRVLLYQDARRKWIARVEPGRFHTHRGYFELADLVGKEYGGSIR' A
#
# COMPACT_ATOMS: atom_id res chain seq x y z
N MET A 1 -20.72 13.34 -5.48
CA MET A 1 -20.65 12.07 -4.71
C MET A 1 -19.34 11.38 -5.11
N VAL A 2 -18.38 11.24 -4.19
CA VAL A 2 -17.15 10.49 -4.48
C VAL A 2 -17.44 9.02 -4.16
N VAL A 3 -17.37 8.16 -5.18
CA VAL A 3 -17.44 6.72 -4.96
C VAL A 3 -16.08 6.29 -4.41
N LEU A 4 -16.05 5.80 -3.18
CA LEU A 4 -14.84 5.20 -2.61
C LEU A 4 -14.64 3.83 -3.27
N SER A 5 -13.63 3.72 -4.13
CA SER A 5 -13.14 2.44 -4.63
C SER A 5 -12.62 1.63 -3.45
N ARG A 6 -13.01 0.35 -3.36
CA ARG A 6 -12.42 -0.58 -2.40
C ARG A 6 -11.10 -1.15 -2.90
N GLU A 7 -10.87 -1.10 -4.20
CA GLU A 7 -9.66 -1.60 -4.87
C GLU A 7 -8.59 -0.51 -5.00
N ILE A 8 -7.34 -0.90 -4.76
CA ILE A 8 -6.14 -0.09 -4.93
C ILE A 8 -5.71 -0.10 -6.40
N LYS A 9 -5.40 1.08 -6.94
CA LYS A 9 -4.98 1.28 -8.34
C LYS A 9 -3.57 1.86 -8.43
N LEU A 10 -2.95 1.70 -9.59
CA LEU A 10 -1.67 2.33 -9.90
C LEU A 10 -1.81 3.86 -9.78
N GLY A 11 -0.85 4.49 -9.08
CA GLY A 11 -0.83 5.93 -8.82
C GLY A 11 -1.53 6.36 -7.52
N ASP A 12 -2.31 5.48 -6.89
CA ASP A 12 -2.99 5.80 -5.63
C ASP A 12 -1.98 6.12 -4.52
N ARG A 13 -2.34 7.03 -3.62
CA ARG A 13 -1.64 7.23 -2.36
C ARG A 13 -2.25 6.34 -1.29
N VAL A 14 -1.46 5.47 -0.69
CA VAL A 14 -1.90 4.50 0.31
C VAL A 14 -1.19 4.73 1.64
N LEU A 15 -1.89 4.43 2.74
CA LEU A 15 -1.30 4.34 4.07
C LEU A 15 -0.83 2.90 4.30
N LEU A 16 0.49 2.71 4.36
CA LEU A 16 1.08 1.46 4.83
C LEU A 16 1.16 1.51 6.35
N TYR A 17 0.50 0.57 7.02
CA TYR A 17 0.43 0.51 8.47
C TYR A 17 1.07 -0.79 8.97
N GLN A 18 2.11 -0.67 9.79
CA GLN A 18 2.71 -1.81 10.50
C GLN A 18 2.32 -1.79 11.97
N ASP A 19 2.41 -0.63 12.63
CA ASP A 19 1.92 -0.39 13.99
C ASP A 19 1.76 1.11 14.25
N ALA A 20 1.41 1.48 15.49
CA ALA A 20 1.18 2.86 15.90
C ALA A 20 2.38 3.81 15.63
N ARG A 21 3.61 3.28 15.67
CA ARG A 21 4.87 4.03 15.47
C ARG A 21 5.36 3.97 14.03
N ARG A 22 4.99 2.93 13.27
CA ARG A 22 5.51 2.61 11.93
C ARG A 22 4.40 2.64 10.90
N LYS A 23 4.26 3.82 10.28
CA LYS A 23 3.26 4.11 9.25
C LYS A 23 3.84 5.06 8.21
N TRP A 24 3.50 4.85 6.94
CA TRP A 24 4.06 5.58 5.81
C TRP A 24 2.99 5.87 4.78
N ILE A 25 3.12 7.00 4.08
CA ILE A 25 2.34 7.29 2.87
C ILE A 25 3.22 6.93 1.69
N ALA A 26 2.73 6.05 0.82
CA ALA A 26 3.41 5.64 -0.40
C ALA A 26 2.50 5.85 -1.61
N ARG A 27 3.09 6.08 -2.77
CA ARG A 27 2.40 5.98 -4.05
C ARG A 27 2.52 4.55 -4.56
N VAL A 28 1.42 4.00 -5.09
CA VAL A 28 1.41 2.67 -5.72
C VAL A 28 2.02 2.79 -7.11
N GLU A 29 3.29 2.39 -7.25
CA GLU A 29 4.05 2.41 -8.49
C GLU A 29 5.21 1.40 -8.42
N PRO A 30 5.90 1.06 -9.54
CA PRO A 30 7.05 0.17 -9.50
C PRO A 30 8.13 0.67 -8.52
N GLY A 31 8.52 -0.18 -7.57
CA GLY A 31 9.49 0.16 -6.55
C GLY A 31 9.34 -0.67 -5.28
N ARG A 32 10.47 -0.90 -4.60
CA ARG A 32 10.52 -1.70 -3.38
C ARG A 32 10.24 -0.89 -2.14
N PHE A 33 9.28 -1.32 -1.35
CA PHE A 33 9.08 -0.83 0.00
C PHE A 33 9.82 -1.71 1.01
N HIS A 34 10.83 -1.14 1.68
CA HIS A 34 11.67 -1.87 2.62
C HIS A 34 11.17 -1.71 4.06
N THR A 35 11.22 -2.81 4.79
CA THR A 35 11.07 -2.84 6.24
C THR A 35 12.27 -3.56 6.86
N HIS A 36 12.40 -3.51 8.18
CA HIS A 36 13.35 -4.35 8.92
C HIS A 36 13.14 -5.86 8.74
N ARG A 37 12.04 -6.31 8.10
CA ARG A 37 11.70 -7.72 7.88
C ARG A 37 11.86 -8.18 6.43
N GLY A 38 12.37 -7.33 5.54
CA GLY A 38 12.43 -7.59 4.10
C GLY A 38 11.77 -6.47 3.29
N TYR A 39 11.39 -6.77 2.05
CA TYR A 39 10.75 -5.81 1.16
C TYR A 39 9.57 -6.44 0.41
N PHE A 40 8.70 -5.60 -0.14
CA PHE A 40 7.72 -5.99 -1.14
C PHE A 40 7.67 -4.95 -2.28
N GLU A 41 7.15 -5.35 -3.44
CA GLU A 41 6.97 -4.43 -4.57
C GLU A 41 5.66 -3.64 -4.40
N LEU A 42 5.72 -2.31 -4.43
CA LEU A 42 4.55 -1.44 -4.29
C LEU A 42 3.50 -1.67 -5.40
N ALA A 43 3.95 -2.04 -6.59
CA ALA A 43 3.08 -2.39 -7.71
C ALA A 43 2.22 -3.64 -7.44
N ASP A 44 2.63 -4.54 -6.54
CA ASP A 44 1.86 -5.74 -6.18
C ASP A 44 0.59 -5.39 -5.36
N LEU A 45 0.43 -4.13 -4.95
CA LEU A 45 -0.78 -3.66 -4.29
C LEU A 45 -1.95 -3.45 -5.26
N VAL A 46 -1.68 -3.31 -6.57
CA VAL A 46 -2.72 -3.09 -7.58
C VAL A 46 -3.71 -4.27 -7.57
N GLY A 47 -5.02 -3.97 -7.54
CA GLY A 47 -6.07 -4.97 -7.49
C GLY A 47 -6.36 -5.54 -6.09
N LYS A 48 -5.56 -5.21 -5.07
CA LYS A 48 -5.89 -5.56 -3.68
C LYS A 48 -6.91 -4.58 -3.11
N GLU A 49 -7.66 -5.02 -2.11
CA GLU A 49 -8.56 -4.13 -1.38
C GLU A 49 -7.84 -3.31 -0.31
N TYR A 50 -8.31 -2.07 -0.09
CA TYR A 50 -7.91 -1.26 1.06
C TYR A 50 -8.22 -1.99 2.38
N GLY A 51 -7.31 -1.87 3.35
CA GLY A 51 -7.42 -2.55 4.65
C GLY A 51 -6.90 -3.99 4.66
N GLY A 52 -6.47 -4.52 3.51
CA GLY A 52 -5.79 -5.81 3.42
C GLY A 52 -4.38 -5.81 4.01
N SER A 53 -3.82 -7.01 4.23
CA SER A 53 -2.44 -7.21 4.69
C SER A 53 -1.56 -7.84 3.60
N ILE A 54 -0.28 -7.47 3.62
CA ILE A 54 0.79 -8.05 2.81
C ILE A 54 1.88 -8.60 3.75
N ARG A 55 2.52 -9.69 3.35
CA ARG A 55 3.64 -10.32 4.08
C ARG A 55 4.96 -10.00 3.40
#